data_AF-A0A7C3T7P7-F1
#
_entry.id   AF-A0A7C3T7P7-F1
#
_cell.length_a   1.000
_cell.length_b   1.000
_cell.length_c   1.000
_cell.angle_alpha   90.00
_cell.angle_beta   90.00
_cell.angle_gamma   90.00
#
_symmetry.space_group_name_H-M   'P 1'
#
loop_
_entity.id
_entity.type
_entity.pdbx_description
1 polymer ?
#
loop_
_entity_poly.entity_id
_entity_poly.type
_entity_poly.pdbx_seq_one_letter_code
_entity_poly.pdbx_strand_id
1 'polypeptide(L)'
;MSLSALCLLTMCAAVARPASVVTTGAVSLTLRDGAIVGLTNRLTGEQLAAPPRDWQPLANVYLTRERSYVSSSGQVTTSRTGVGGRAGLRTTITWPDKGTLVTACVPDGQGFRIQQSAATKETGLYAASLGIARVPDGVRLLVPATSGQCFDSRAPWLTHVFDYPIAWEAPFVILQGQRGGVLIHAKDPRLRPKTIVVQRTAEGFRVRLESRNEAPFDSANRLEGIPWHIVAYRGNWQVGTAIYRDWAERAYGLRPLRLKRPRWAADIRLVVIMPIDREVLRMLSRHVNPRQTLLYVPDWRRDGYDRNYPDYTARPEFGPFVQEAHRLGFR
;
A
#
# COMPACT_ATOMS: atom_id res chain seq x y z
N MET A 1 6.12 52.92 -25.46
CA MET A 1 6.65 52.46 -24.15
C MET A 1 5.46 52.25 -23.22
N SER A 2 5.08 50.99 -23.00
CA SER A 2 3.88 50.60 -22.23
C SER A 2 4.30 50.20 -20.82
N LEU A 3 3.63 50.75 -19.80
CA LEU A 3 3.84 50.40 -18.39
C LEU A 3 3.22 49.03 -18.10
N SER A 4 4.06 48.07 -17.69
CA SER A 4 3.62 46.79 -17.13
C SER A 4 3.22 46.97 -15.67
N ALA A 5 1.95 46.74 -15.37
CA ALA A 5 1.41 46.71 -14.02
C ALA A 5 1.94 45.50 -13.25
N LEU A 6 2.64 45.77 -12.15
CA LEU A 6 3.13 44.77 -11.20
C LEU A 6 1.94 44.28 -10.36
N CYS A 7 1.44 43.08 -10.66
CA CYS A 7 0.38 42.44 -9.89
C CYS A 7 0.98 41.86 -8.60
N LEU A 8 0.85 42.60 -7.49
CA LEU A 8 1.21 42.14 -6.15
C LEU A 8 0.23 41.05 -5.69
N LEU A 9 0.61 39.79 -5.90
CA LEU A 9 -0.02 38.63 -5.27
C LEU A 9 0.21 38.72 -3.75
N THR A 10 -0.83 39.11 -3.03
CA THR A 10 -0.86 39.07 -1.57
C THR A 10 -0.87 37.60 -1.14
N MET A 11 0.30 37.06 -0.79
CA MET A 11 0.38 35.77 -0.12
C MET A 11 -0.22 35.93 1.28
N CYS A 12 -1.51 35.63 1.43
CA CYS A 12 -2.09 35.37 2.75
C CYS A 12 -1.36 34.17 3.35
N ALA A 13 -0.50 34.43 4.35
CA ALA A 13 0.09 33.40 5.17
C ALA A 13 -1.06 32.60 5.81
N ALA A 14 -1.21 31.34 5.41
CA ALA A 14 -2.22 30.46 6.00
C ALA A 14 -1.90 30.29 7.49
N VAL A 15 -2.80 30.74 8.36
CA VAL A 15 -2.67 30.56 9.81
C VAL A 15 -2.59 29.06 10.09
N ALA A 16 -1.48 28.63 10.68
CA ALA A 16 -1.25 27.23 11.00
C ALA A 16 -2.30 26.76 12.02
N ARG A 17 -3.14 25.80 11.62
CA ARG A 17 -4.19 25.25 12.48
C ARG A 17 -3.59 24.36 13.58
N PRO A 18 -4.14 24.41 14.81
CA PRO A 18 -3.65 23.58 15.91
C PRO A 18 -3.84 22.09 15.59
N ALA A 19 -2.86 21.28 16.00
CA ALA A 19 -2.96 19.83 15.88
C ALA A 19 -3.67 19.24 17.11
N SER A 20 -4.41 18.15 16.93
CA SER A 20 -5.10 17.43 18.00
C SER A 20 -4.39 16.12 18.30
N VAL A 21 -4.24 15.78 19.58
CA VAL A 21 -3.57 14.56 20.04
C VAL A 21 -4.57 13.58 20.63
N VAL A 22 -4.46 12.31 20.26
CA VAL A 22 -5.12 11.17 20.91
C VAL A 22 -4.12 10.08 21.25
N THR A 23 -4.36 9.39 22.36
CA THR A 23 -3.45 8.36 22.86
C THR A 23 -4.20 7.11 23.30
N THR A 24 -3.58 5.95 23.08
CA THR A 24 -3.87 4.69 23.75
C THR A 24 -2.66 4.28 24.60
N GLY A 25 -2.69 3.13 25.26
CA GLY A 25 -1.51 2.60 25.95
C GLY A 25 -0.32 2.32 25.01
N ALA A 26 -0.59 2.03 23.73
CA ALA A 26 0.44 1.58 22.78
C ALA A 26 0.84 2.65 21.74
N VAL A 27 -0.06 3.57 21.39
CA VAL A 27 0.14 4.54 20.30
C VAL A 27 -0.26 5.95 20.75
N SER A 28 0.50 6.96 20.33
CA SER A 28 0.08 8.36 20.34
C SER A 28 0.01 8.89 18.91
N LEU A 29 -1.12 9.48 18.53
CA LEU A 29 -1.32 10.11 17.23
C LEU A 29 -1.58 11.60 17.39
N THR A 30 -0.92 12.39 16.54
CA THR A 30 -1.18 13.81 16.37
C THR A 30 -1.77 14.01 14.98
N LEU A 31 -2.98 14.54 14.91
CA LEU A 31 -3.71 14.83 13.67
C LEU A 31 -3.80 16.33 13.42
N ARG A 32 -3.62 16.75 12.17
CA ARG A 32 -3.87 18.12 11.70
C ARG A 32 -4.51 18.04 10.32
N ASP A 33 -5.59 18.78 10.11
CA ASP A 33 -6.34 18.81 8.84
C ASP A 33 -6.64 17.41 8.27
N GLY A 34 -6.99 16.45 9.13
CA GLY A 34 -7.32 15.07 8.73
C GLY A 34 -6.12 14.17 8.39
N ALA A 35 -4.89 14.65 8.55
CA ALA A 35 -3.67 13.88 8.29
C ALA A 35 -2.85 13.64 9.57
N ILE A 36 -2.04 12.57 9.57
CA ILE A 36 -1.13 12.21 10.65
C ILE A 36 0.12 13.08 10.57
N VAL A 37 0.30 13.95 11.56
CA VAL A 37 1.49 14.81 11.68
C VAL A 37 2.42 14.38 12.81
N GLY A 38 1.99 13.42 13.63
CA GLY A 38 2.81 12.83 14.66
C GLY A 38 2.35 11.41 14.95
N LEU A 39 3.29 10.50 15.11
CA LEU A 39 3.04 9.10 15.45
C LEU A 39 4.15 8.62 16.37
N THR A 40 3.80 8.21 17.59
CA THR A 40 4.74 7.67 18.57
C THR A 40 4.33 6.26 18.96
N ASN A 41 5.28 5.34 18.91
CA ASN A 41 5.16 4.02 19.51
C ASN A 41 5.38 4.18 21.02
N ARG A 42 4.32 4.15 21.82
CA ARG A 42 4.41 4.34 23.28
C ARG A 42 4.96 3.12 24.01
N LEU A 43 4.98 1.96 23.35
CA LEU A 43 5.64 0.79 23.92
C LEU A 43 7.15 1.07 24.03
N THR A 44 7.75 1.66 23.01
CA THR A 44 9.20 1.93 22.98
C THR A 44 9.57 3.38 23.31
N GLY A 45 8.62 4.31 23.24
CA GLY A 45 8.87 5.75 23.35
C GLY A 45 9.44 6.37 22.07
N GLU A 46 9.45 5.65 20.95
CA GLU A 46 10.03 6.14 19.69
C GLU A 46 9.01 6.95 18.87
N GLN A 47 9.43 8.14 18.43
CA GLN A 47 8.66 8.95 17.48
C GLN A 47 8.97 8.49 16.05
N LEU A 48 7.93 8.01 15.35
CA LEU A 48 8.03 7.40 14.02
C LEU A 48 7.51 8.32 12.89
N ALA A 49 6.66 9.28 13.24
CA ALA A 49 6.30 10.40 12.37
C ALA A 49 6.30 11.70 13.17
N ALA A 50 6.65 12.79 12.51
CA ALA A 50 6.79 14.10 13.14
C ALA A 50 6.33 15.23 12.20
N PRO A 51 6.05 16.44 12.72
CA PRO A 51 5.57 17.54 11.88
C PRO A 51 6.68 18.00 10.92
N PRO A 52 6.41 18.17 9.61
CA PRO A 52 7.39 18.72 8.66
C PRO A 52 7.62 20.21 8.93
N ARG A 53 8.75 20.77 8.46
CA ARG A 53 8.93 22.23 8.43
C ARG A 53 7.95 22.86 7.44
N ASP A 54 7.85 22.25 6.26
CA ASP A 54 6.94 22.69 5.20
C ASP A 54 5.66 21.83 5.20
N TRP A 55 4.62 22.35 5.86
CA TRP A 55 3.33 21.70 5.90
C TRP A 55 2.66 21.71 4.52
N GLN A 56 2.18 20.54 4.10
CA GLN A 56 1.27 20.41 2.95
C GLN A 56 0.03 19.63 3.38
N PRO A 57 -1.16 19.97 2.82
CA PRO A 57 -2.39 19.23 3.07
C PRO A 57 -2.30 17.82 2.45
N LEU A 58 -2.53 16.80 3.27
CA LEU A 58 -2.45 15.39 2.84
C LEU A 58 -3.74 14.60 3.04
N ALA A 59 -4.83 15.29 3.39
CA ALA A 59 -6.16 14.72 3.43
C ALA A 59 -6.96 15.30 2.26
N ASN A 60 -7.06 14.53 1.18
CA ASN A 60 -7.60 15.02 -0.07
C ASN A 60 -8.71 14.11 -0.60
N VAL A 61 -9.56 14.68 -1.44
CA VAL A 61 -10.55 13.98 -2.25
C VAL A 61 -10.14 14.09 -3.71
N TYR A 62 -10.24 12.99 -4.47
CA TYR A 62 -9.84 12.94 -5.88
C TYR A 62 -11.03 12.58 -6.76
N LEU A 63 -11.22 13.39 -7.80
CA LEU A 63 -12.22 13.17 -8.83
C LEU A 63 -11.52 12.87 -10.16
N THR A 64 -12.24 12.22 -11.08
CA THR A 64 -11.78 12.03 -12.46
C THR A 64 -11.46 13.38 -13.11
N ARG A 65 -10.71 13.34 -14.23
CA ARG A 65 -10.20 14.52 -14.96
C ARG A 65 -9.23 15.37 -14.13
N GLU A 66 -8.40 14.72 -13.33
CA GLU A 66 -7.29 15.32 -12.56
C GLU A 66 -7.70 16.40 -11.55
N ARG A 67 -8.95 16.39 -11.11
CA ARG A 67 -9.46 17.33 -10.11
C ARG A 67 -9.28 16.76 -8.71
N SER A 68 -8.90 17.64 -7.78
CA SER A 68 -8.81 17.26 -6.37
C SER A 68 -9.27 18.40 -5.46
N TYR A 69 -9.81 18.03 -4.31
CA TYR A 69 -10.09 18.96 -3.23
C TYR A 69 -9.09 18.69 -2.10
N VAL A 70 -8.27 19.70 -1.79
CA VAL A 70 -7.21 19.61 -0.79
C VAL A 70 -7.65 20.21 0.53
N SER A 71 -7.22 19.64 1.65
CA SER A 71 -7.70 20.08 2.97
C SER A 71 -7.39 21.54 3.31
N SER A 72 -6.35 22.13 2.70
CA SER A 72 -6.00 23.55 2.91
C SER A 72 -7.03 24.52 2.36
N SER A 73 -7.81 24.13 1.34
CA SER A 73 -8.87 24.97 0.75
C SER A 73 -10.24 24.75 1.38
N GLY A 74 -10.34 23.84 2.35
CA GLY A 74 -11.58 23.53 3.07
C GLY A 74 -11.65 24.19 4.45
N GLN A 75 -12.88 24.34 4.94
CA GLN A 75 -13.16 24.63 6.35
C GLN A 75 -13.00 23.36 7.17
N VAL A 76 -12.17 23.40 8.21
CA VAL A 76 -11.82 22.22 9.00
C VAL A 76 -12.36 22.34 10.40
N THR A 77 -13.14 21.35 10.82
CA THR A 77 -13.62 21.20 12.19
C THR A 77 -13.07 19.89 12.75
N THR A 78 -12.53 19.91 13.97
CA THR A 78 -12.09 18.71 14.66
C THR A 78 -12.79 18.64 16.01
N SER A 79 -13.42 17.51 16.27
CA SER A 79 -14.12 17.23 17.52
C SER A 79 -13.57 15.96 18.15
N ARG A 80 -13.55 15.92 19.48
CA ARG A 80 -13.31 14.66 20.20
C ARG A 80 -14.58 13.81 20.16
N THR A 81 -14.41 12.51 20.02
CA THR A 81 -15.49 11.53 20.10
C THR A 81 -15.25 10.61 21.28
N GLY A 82 -16.30 10.15 21.95
CA GLY A 82 -16.17 9.29 23.14
C GLY A 82 -15.61 9.99 24.38
N VAL A 83 -15.41 9.24 25.45
CA VAL A 83 -14.97 9.73 26.77
C VAL A 83 -13.83 8.85 27.31
N GLY A 84 -12.90 9.46 28.06
CA GLY A 84 -11.82 8.75 28.75
C GLY A 84 -10.87 8.00 27.79
N GLY A 85 -10.44 6.80 28.18
CA GLY A 85 -9.52 5.95 27.39
C GLY A 85 -10.09 5.43 26.05
N ARG A 86 -11.34 5.77 25.72
CA ARG A 86 -11.97 5.50 24.42
C ARG A 86 -12.12 6.76 23.55
N ALA A 87 -11.47 7.86 23.94
CA ALA A 87 -11.50 9.10 23.19
C ALA A 87 -10.87 8.93 21.80
N GLY A 88 -11.63 9.31 20.78
CA GLY A 88 -11.21 9.42 19.39
C GLY A 88 -11.24 10.86 18.88
N LEU A 89 -10.97 11.02 17.59
CA LEU A 89 -11.11 12.29 16.87
C LEU A 89 -11.99 12.09 15.65
N ARG A 90 -12.79 13.11 15.36
CA ARG A 90 -13.48 13.25 14.09
C ARG A 90 -13.11 14.61 13.50
N THR A 91 -12.40 14.58 12.39
CA THR A 91 -12.09 15.77 11.60
C THR A 91 -12.99 15.79 10.37
N THR A 92 -13.75 16.86 10.19
CA THR A 92 -14.57 17.12 9.00
C THR A 92 -13.96 18.29 8.25
N ILE A 93 -13.68 18.08 6.97
CA ILE A 93 -13.25 19.08 6.01
C ILE A 93 -14.44 19.34 5.10
N THR A 94 -14.90 20.58 5.06
CA THR A 94 -16.00 21.02 4.20
C THR A 94 -15.47 21.98 3.17
N TRP A 95 -15.70 21.68 1.89
CA TRP A 95 -15.49 22.62 0.80
C TRP A 95 -16.86 23.14 0.38
N PRO A 96 -17.19 24.43 0.66
CA PRO A 96 -18.45 25.02 0.26
C PRO A 96 -18.73 24.74 -1.22
N ASP A 97 -19.95 24.30 -1.49
CA ASP A 97 -20.44 23.92 -2.82
C ASP A 97 -19.73 22.79 -3.55
N LYS A 98 -18.79 22.10 -2.91
CA LYS A 98 -18.02 21.02 -3.52
C LYS A 98 -18.23 19.68 -2.83
N GLY A 99 -18.16 19.64 -1.50
CA GLY A 99 -18.30 18.38 -0.78
C GLY A 99 -17.69 18.37 0.62
N THR A 100 -17.55 17.17 1.17
CA THR A 100 -17.03 16.91 2.50
C THR A 100 -16.09 15.70 2.51
N LEU A 101 -15.09 15.75 3.39
CA LEU A 101 -14.24 14.63 3.78
C LEU A 101 -14.28 14.52 5.30
N VAL A 102 -14.64 13.35 5.80
CA VAL A 102 -14.63 13.03 7.22
C VAL A 102 -13.52 12.03 7.48
N THR A 103 -12.63 12.33 8.42
CA THR A 103 -11.63 11.40 8.94
C THR A 103 -12.00 11.06 10.38
N ALA A 104 -12.39 9.81 10.62
CA ALA A 104 -12.73 9.30 11.94
C ALA A 104 -11.58 8.41 12.46
N CYS A 105 -11.02 8.79 13.61
CA CYS A 105 -9.99 8.05 14.33
C CYS A 105 -10.55 7.59 15.67
N VAL A 106 -10.58 6.28 15.91
CA VAL A 106 -11.11 5.70 17.15
C VAL A 106 -10.15 4.65 17.71
N PRO A 107 -10.01 4.53 19.04
CA PRO A 107 -9.26 3.41 19.64
C PRO A 107 -9.86 2.06 19.24
N ASP A 108 -9.02 1.06 18.98
CA ASP A 108 -9.46 -0.27 18.53
C ASP A 108 -8.91 -1.43 19.39
N GLY A 109 -8.38 -1.11 20.57
CA GLY A 109 -7.80 -2.06 21.52
C GLY A 109 -6.29 -2.30 21.35
N GLN A 110 -5.77 -2.24 20.12
CA GLN A 110 -4.33 -2.43 19.83
C GLN A 110 -3.62 -1.14 19.41
N GLY A 111 -4.40 -0.12 19.07
CA GLY A 111 -3.96 1.22 18.75
C GLY A 111 -5.15 2.03 18.27
N PHE A 112 -5.18 2.37 16.99
CA PHE A 112 -6.26 3.16 16.40
C PHE A 112 -6.75 2.56 15.09
N ARG A 113 -8.05 2.71 14.85
CA ARG A 113 -8.66 2.59 13.53
C ARG A 113 -8.93 4.00 12.98
N ILE A 114 -8.41 4.28 11.80
CA ILE A 114 -8.72 5.50 11.03
C ILE A 114 -9.50 5.10 9.78
N GLN A 115 -10.63 5.73 9.54
CA GLN A 115 -11.41 5.56 8.33
C GLN A 115 -11.84 6.92 7.78
N GLN A 116 -11.79 7.04 6.46
CA GLN A 116 -12.25 8.24 5.78
C GLN A 116 -13.58 7.97 5.08
N SER A 117 -14.45 8.96 5.02
CA SER A 117 -15.62 8.95 4.16
C SER A 117 -15.73 10.29 3.45
N ALA A 118 -16.06 10.28 2.16
CA ALA A 118 -16.20 11.49 1.38
C ALA A 118 -17.57 11.53 0.68
N ALA A 119 -18.07 12.74 0.48
CA ALA A 119 -19.26 13.00 -0.32
C ALA A 119 -19.03 14.29 -1.13
N THR A 120 -19.25 14.26 -2.43
CA THR A 120 -19.07 15.38 -3.35
C THR A 120 -20.39 15.75 -4.00
N LYS A 121 -20.58 17.01 -4.38
CA LYS A 121 -21.71 17.43 -5.22
C LYS A 121 -21.51 16.95 -6.66
N GLU A 122 -20.26 16.92 -7.10
CA GLU A 122 -19.86 16.41 -8.41
C GLU A 122 -19.69 14.88 -8.39
N THR A 123 -19.89 14.24 -9.54
CA THR A 123 -19.58 12.82 -9.73
C THR A 123 -18.13 12.63 -10.19
N GLY A 124 -17.70 11.38 -10.35
CA GLY A 124 -16.30 11.06 -10.67
C GLY A 124 -15.41 10.89 -9.44
N LEU A 125 -15.97 10.86 -8.22
CA LEU A 125 -15.23 10.60 -7.00
C LEU A 125 -14.62 9.20 -7.03
N TYR A 126 -13.30 9.10 -7.15
CA TYR A 126 -12.61 7.82 -7.22
C TYR A 126 -11.74 7.52 -6.00
N ALA A 127 -11.30 8.53 -5.22
CA ALA A 127 -10.44 8.29 -4.07
C ALA A 127 -10.56 9.35 -2.95
N ALA A 128 -10.17 8.94 -1.73
CA ALA A 128 -9.81 9.82 -0.64
C ALA A 128 -8.51 9.34 0.01
N SER A 129 -7.70 10.27 0.53
CA SER A 129 -6.38 9.95 1.05
C SER A 129 -6.14 10.35 2.50
N LEU A 130 -5.45 9.47 3.24
CA LEU A 130 -4.91 9.68 4.56
C LEU A 130 -3.39 9.87 4.45
N GLY A 131 -2.91 11.03 4.86
CA GLY A 131 -1.48 11.33 4.83
C GLY A 131 -0.74 11.05 6.13
N ILE A 132 0.54 10.70 5.99
CA ILE A 132 1.56 10.78 7.04
C ILE A 132 2.56 11.86 6.59
N ALA A 133 2.63 12.93 7.38
CA ALA A 133 3.28 14.17 6.99
C ALA A 133 4.78 14.03 6.72
N ARG A 134 5.47 13.37 7.67
CA ARG A 134 6.89 13.10 7.60
C ARG A 134 7.24 11.87 8.43
N VAL A 135 7.80 10.88 7.76
CA VAL A 135 8.58 9.78 8.33
C VAL A 135 10.05 10.22 8.26
N PRO A 136 10.71 10.52 9.38
CA PRO A 136 12.09 11.01 9.39
C PRO A 136 13.08 9.98 8.84
N ASP A 137 14.23 10.43 8.35
CA ASP A 137 15.30 9.57 7.82
C ASP A 137 15.83 8.50 8.79
N GLY A 138 15.70 8.73 10.10
CA GLY A 138 16.05 7.75 11.13
C GLY A 138 15.04 6.59 11.27
N VAL A 139 13.94 6.61 10.53
CA VAL A 139 12.86 5.62 10.55
C VAL A 139 12.77 4.96 9.19
N ARG A 140 12.83 3.62 9.16
CA ARG A 140 12.67 2.88 7.90
C ARG A 140 11.19 2.72 7.59
N LEU A 141 10.79 3.07 6.37
CA LEU A 141 9.46 2.78 5.84
C LEU A 141 9.54 1.51 4.99
N LEU A 142 8.88 0.45 5.44
CA LEU A 142 8.82 -0.82 4.72
C LEU A 142 7.47 -0.94 4.02
N VAL A 143 7.50 -1.25 2.72
CA VAL A 143 6.32 -1.41 1.87
C VAL A 143 6.41 -2.77 1.18
N PRO A 144 5.47 -3.70 1.40
CA PRO A 144 5.39 -4.99 0.69
C PRO A 144 4.86 -4.79 -0.74
N ALA A 145 5.62 -4.04 -1.53
CA ALA A 145 5.37 -3.79 -2.93
C ALA A 145 6.54 -4.34 -3.75
N THR A 146 6.26 -4.90 -4.92
CA THR A 146 7.26 -5.46 -5.84
C THR A 146 8.31 -6.34 -5.14
N SER A 147 7.86 -7.39 -4.44
CA SER A 147 8.69 -8.28 -3.61
C SER A 147 9.29 -7.67 -2.32
N GLY A 148 8.86 -6.46 -1.96
CA GLY A 148 9.25 -5.77 -0.73
C GLY A 148 10.28 -4.66 -0.95
N GLN A 149 9.97 -3.47 -0.47
CA GLN A 149 10.83 -2.29 -0.53
C GLN A 149 11.09 -1.69 0.85
N CYS A 150 12.30 -1.16 1.04
CA CYS A 150 12.71 -0.41 2.22
C CYS A 150 13.13 0.99 1.80
N PHE A 151 12.43 1.99 2.33
CA PHE A 151 12.71 3.41 2.13
C PHE A 151 13.43 3.93 3.38
N ASP A 152 14.70 4.32 3.20
CA ASP A 152 15.55 4.97 4.21
C ASP A 152 16.28 6.17 3.58
N SER A 153 17.21 6.80 4.31
CA SER A 153 17.94 7.98 3.83
C SER A 153 18.68 7.80 2.50
N ARG A 154 18.89 6.56 2.04
CA ARG A 154 19.57 6.23 0.77
C ARG A 154 18.62 6.02 -0.40
N ALA A 155 17.30 6.03 -0.16
CA ALA A 155 16.33 5.87 -1.24
C ALA A 155 16.45 7.02 -2.25
N PRO A 156 16.23 6.75 -3.56
CA PRO A 156 16.30 7.79 -4.58
C PRO A 156 15.24 8.88 -4.36
N TRP A 157 15.52 10.07 -4.88
CA TRP A 157 14.61 11.21 -4.85
C TRP A 157 13.48 11.08 -5.85
N LEU A 158 12.61 10.10 -5.62
CA LEU A 158 11.48 9.77 -6.48
C LEU A 158 10.18 9.73 -5.68
N THR A 159 9.08 9.86 -6.41
CA THR A 159 7.75 9.49 -5.92
C THR A 159 7.43 8.09 -6.42
N HIS A 160 7.15 7.19 -5.49
CA HIS A 160 6.72 5.84 -5.79
C HIS A 160 5.21 5.71 -5.58
N VAL A 161 4.53 5.11 -6.54
CA VAL A 161 3.09 4.86 -6.50
C VAL A 161 2.90 3.35 -6.65
N PHE A 162 2.21 2.74 -5.69
CA PHE A 162 1.91 1.32 -5.71
C PHE A 162 0.40 1.10 -5.56
N ASP A 163 -0.22 0.62 -6.63
CA ASP A 163 -1.63 0.24 -6.64
C ASP A 163 -1.79 -1.21 -6.16
N TYR A 164 -2.78 -1.44 -5.31
CA TYR A 164 -3.19 -2.77 -4.87
C TYR A 164 -4.28 -3.34 -5.79
N PRO A 165 -4.22 -4.63 -6.18
CA PRO A 165 -3.23 -5.65 -5.80
C PRO A 165 -2.08 -5.82 -6.80
N ILE A 166 -1.82 -4.84 -7.68
CA ILE A 166 -0.90 -4.99 -8.80
C ILE A 166 0.56 -4.90 -8.34
N ALA A 167 0.97 -3.73 -7.85
CA ALA A 167 2.35 -3.47 -7.43
C ALA A 167 2.48 -3.53 -5.91
N TRP A 168 1.41 -3.23 -5.17
CA TRP A 168 1.34 -3.41 -3.72
C TRP A 168 0.72 -4.77 -3.41
N GLU A 169 1.51 -5.71 -2.91
CA GLU A 169 1.13 -7.13 -2.83
C GLU A 169 0.35 -7.44 -1.54
N ALA A 170 0.62 -6.68 -0.46
CA ALA A 170 -0.10 -6.78 0.80
C ALA A 170 -0.40 -5.39 1.35
N PRO A 171 -1.65 -5.03 1.68
CA PRO A 171 -2.05 -3.65 1.97
C PRO A 171 -1.69 -3.19 3.39
N PHE A 172 -0.40 -3.18 3.70
CA PHE A 172 0.17 -2.61 4.91
C PHE A 172 1.48 -1.89 4.65
N VAL A 173 1.88 -1.05 5.59
CA VAL A 173 3.25 -0.52 5.71
C VAL A 173 3.73 -0.61 7.14
N ILE A 174 5.05 -0.58 7.30
CA ILE A 174 5.69 -0.55 8.61
C ILE A 174 6.57 0.68 8.70
N LEU A 175 6.41 1.45 9.78
CA LEU A 175 7.39 2.43 10.23
C LEU A 175 8.26 1.77 11.30
N GLN A 176 9.48 1.42 10.94
CA GLN A 176 10.41 0.69 11.79
C GLN A 176 11.44 1.63 12.42
N GLY A 177 11.39 1.76 13.75
CA GLY A 177 12.42 2.38 14.57
C GLY A 177 13.52 1.39 14.99
N GLN A 178 14.26 1.73 16.04
CA GLN A 178 15.35 0.91 16.58
C GLN A 178 14.83 -0.19 17.52
N ARG A 179 13.85 0.13 18.38
CA ARG A 179 13.36 -0.80 19.43
C ARG A 179 11.99 -1.40 19.12
N GLY A 180 11.33 -0.92 18.07
CA GLY A 180 9.99 -1.33 17.67
C GLY A 180 9.52 -0.59 16.44
N GLY A 181 8.23 -0.68 16.16
CA GLY A 181 7.63 0.03 15.03
C GLY A 181 6.13 0.14 15.13
N VAL A 182 5.54 0.70 14.09
CA VAL A 182 4.08 0.75 13.91
C VAL A 182 3.73 0.13 12.57
N LEU A 183 2.84 -0.86 12.63
CA LEU A 183 2.14 -1.41 11.48
C LEU A 183 0.94 -0.50 11.17
N ILE A 184 0.80 -0.09 9.91
CA ILE A 184 -0.40 0.56 9.39
C ILE A 184 -0.95 -0.34 8.31
N HIS A 185 -2.09 -0.98 8.56
CA HIS A 185 -2.65 -1.96 7.61
C HIS A 185 -4.14 -1.76 7.36
N ALA A 186 -4.57 -2.06 6.15
CA ALA A 186 -5.98 -2.14 5.81
C ALA A 186 -6.58 -3.42 6.42
N LYS A 187 -7.59 -3.29 7.29
CA LYS A 187 -8.46 -4.44 7.63
C LYS A 187 -9.60 -4.51 6.63
N ASP A 188 -9.29 -5.01 5.44
CA ASP A 188 -10.20 -5.03 4.31
C ASP A 188 -10.39 -6.45 3.75
N PRO A 189 -11.43 -7.18 4.20
CA PRO A 189 -11.70 -8.54 3.73
C PRO A 189 -12.17 -8.57 2.27
N ARG A 190 -12.61 -7.44 1.72
CA ARG A 190 -13.16 -7.32 0.36
C ARG A 190 -12.11 -7.01 -0.72
N LEU A 191 -10.84 -6.88 -0.35
CA LEU A 191 -9.74 -6.62 -1.30
C LEU A 191 -9.98 -5.39 -2.20
N ARG A 192 -10.63 -4.35 -1.66
CA ARG A 192 -11.01 -3.15 -2.40
C ARG A 192 -9.79 -2.45 -3.00
N PRO A 193 -9.94 -1.72 -4.12
CA PRO A 193 -8.85 -0.93 -4.69
C PRO A 193 -8.31 0.12 -3.69
N LYS A 194 -6.99 0.24 -3.64
CA LYS A 194 -6.28 1.20 -2.77
C LYS A 194 -4.87 1.42 -3.30
N THR A 195 -4.28 2.52 -2.88
CA THR A 195 -2.96 2.94 -3.37
C THR A 195 -2.15 3.48 -2.24
N ILE A 196 -0.85 3.26 -2.30
CA ILE A 196 0.11 3.99 -1.48
C ILE A 196 1.00 4.85 -2.36
N VAL A 197 1.21 6.09 -1.94
CA VAL A 197 2.19 7.00 -2.54
C VAL A 197 3.26 7.32 -1.50
N VAL A 198 4.52 7.05 -1.84
CA VAL A 198 5.69 7.35 -1.03
C VAL A 198 6.50 8.41 -1.76
N GLN A 199 6.61 9.59 -1.17
CA GLN A 199 7.34 10.72 -1.75
C GLN A 199 8.56 11.04 -0.89
N ARG A 200 9.76 10.99 -1.48
CA ARG A 200 10.98 11.50 -0.84
C ARG A 200 10.88 13.02 -0.69
N THR A 201 11.29 13.53 0.47
CA THR A 201 11.42 14.96 0.77
C THR A 201 12.80 15.25 1.39
N ALA A 202 13.12 16.53 1.59
CA ALA A 202 14.35 16.93 2.28
C ALA A 202 14.43 16.50 3.75
N GLU A 203 13.30 16.09 4.34
CA GLU A 203 13.20 15.75 5.75
C GLU A 203 12.83 14.28 5.98
N GLY A 204 12.88 13.44 4.94
CA GLY A 204 12.55 12.02 4.97
C GLY A 204 11.50 11.65 3.93
N PHE A 205 10.40 11.02 4.35
CA PHE A 205 9.33 10.57 3.45
C PHE A 205 7.98 11.11 3.86
N ARG A 206 7.18 11.44 2.86
CA ARG A 206 5.74 11.65 3.00
C ARG A 206 5.02 10.43 2.45
N VAL A 207 4.01 9.97 3.18
CA VAL A 207 3.23 8.79 2.78
C VAL A 207 1.77 9.18 2.62
N ARG A 208 1.12 8.66 1.60
CA ARG A 208 -0.31 8.81 1.37
C ARG A 208 -0.95 7.45 1.16
N LEU A 209 -1.96 7.14 1.96
CA LEU A 209 -2.76 5.91 1.87
C LEU A 209 -4.12 6.28 1.28
N GLU A 210 -4.43 5.76 0.09
CA GLU A 210 -5.67 6.08 -0.62
C GLU A 210 -6.66 4.93 -0.49
N SER A 211 -7.89 5.25 -0.10
CA SER A 211 -9.04 4.36 -0.37
C SER A 211 -9.65 4.76 -1.70
N ARG A 212 -9.98 3.78 -2.54
CA ARG A 212 -10.59 4.03 -3.84
C ARG A 212 -11.97 3.39 -3.95
N ASN A 213 -12.85 4.05 -4.70
CA ASN A 213 -14.09 3.42 -5.18
C ASN A 213 -13.76 2.33 -6.19
N GLU A 214 -14.69 1.40 -6.40
CA GLU A 214 -14.66 0.47 -7.52
C GLU A 214 -15.15 1.19 -8.79
N ALA A 215 -14.56 0.85 -9.93
CA ALA A 215 -15.00 1.38 -11.22
C ALA A 215 -16.37 0.77 -11.62
N PRO A 216 -17.18 1.48 -12.43
CA PRO A 216 -16.95 2.80 -13.02
C PRO A 216 -17.16 3.97 -12.04
N PHE A 217 -16.45 5.08 -12.26
CA PHE A 217 -16.47 6.24 -11.34
C PHE A 217 -17.46 7.33 -11.76
N ASP A 218 -18.00 7.29 -12.98
CA ASP A 218 -18.73 8.40 -13.60
C ASP A 218 -19.96 8.85 -12.80
N SER A 219 -20.59 7.94 -12.06
CA SER A 219 -21.73 8.21 -11.17
C SER A 219 -21.35 8.32 -9.69
N ALA A 220 -20.10 8.00 -9.33
CA ALA A 220 -19.66 7.96 -7.95
C ALA A 220 -19.51 9.39 -7.40
N ASN A 221 -20.22 9.69 -6.31
CA ASN A 221 -20.12 10.95 -5.56
C ASN A 221 -20.00 10.72 -4.06
N ARG A 222 -19.91 9.46 -3.63
CA ARG A 222 -19.67 9.04 -2.25
C ARG A 222 -18.56 8.03 -2.21
N LEU A 223 -17.81 8.02 -1.12
CA LEU A 223 -16.77 7.04 -0.85
C LEU A 223 -16.83 6.67 0.63
N GLU A 224 -16.92 5.38 0.90
CA GLU A 224 -16.64 4.81 2.20
C GLU A 224 -15.25 4.18 2.17
N GLY A 225 -14.30 4.85 2.82
CA GLY A 225 -12.90 4.46 2.82
C GLY A 225 -12.65 3.16 3.57
N ILE A 226 -11.47 2.61 3.33
CA ILE A 226 -10.98 1.42 3.99
C ILE A 226 -10.56 1.77 5.44
N PRO A 227 -10.87 0.92 6.43
CA PRO A 227 -10.36 1.12 7.78
C PRO A 227 -8.86 0.78 7.84
N TRP A 228 -8.05 1.79 8.13
CA TRP A 228 -6.62 1.68 8.41
C TRP A 228 -6.40 1.47 9.90
N HIS A 229 -5.77 0.36 10.25
CA HIS A 229 -5.44 0.01 11.63
C HIS A 229 -3.97 0.32 11.90
N ILE A 230 -3.72 1.07 12.97
CA ILE A 230 -2.41 1.56 13.40
C ILE A 230 -2.05 0.83 14.69
N VAL A 231 -1.09 -0.09 14.62
CA VAL A 231 -0.74 -1.00 15.71
C VAL A 231 0.75 -0.90 16.02
N ALA A 232 1.09 -0.55 17.26
CA ALA A 232 2.48 -0.54 17.73
C ALA A 232 2.96 -1.94 18.13
N TYR A 233 4.25 -2.19 17.95
CA TYR A 233 4.91 -3.41 18.39
C TYR A 233 6.34 -3.13 18.90
N ARG A 234 6.91 -4.08 19.65
CA ARG A 234 8.33 -4.11 20.05
C ARG A 234 9.12 -5.06 19.16
N GLY A 235 10.40 -4.78 18.97
CA GLY A 235 11.30 -5.62 18.20
C GLY A 235 11.39 -5.26 16.71
N ASN A 236 11.75 -6.24 15.90
CA ASN A 236 11.98 -6.06 14.47
C ASN A 236 10.68 -6.11 13.65
N TRP A 237 10.79 -5.78 12.36
CA TRP A 237 9.65 -5.64 11.47
C TRP A 237 8.86 -6.94 11.30
N GLN A 238 9.49 -8.09 11.49
CA GLN A 238 8.84 -9.40 11.42
C GLN A 238 7.68 -9.50 12.42
N VAL A 239 7.76 -8.83 13.58
CA VAL A 239 6.66 -8.79 14.55
C VAL A 239 5.45 -8.05 13.96
N GLY A 240 5.67 -6.89 13.34
CA GLY A 240 4.62 -6.14 12.64
C GLY A 240 4.01 -6.93 11.48
N THR A 241 4.85 -7.56 10.66
CA THR A 241 4.38 -8.41 9.55
C THR A 241 3.61 -9.63 10.03
N ALA A 242 4.00 -10.25 11.15
CA ALA A 242 3.26 -11.37 11.74
C ALA A 242 1.85 -10.96 12.16
N ILE A 243 1.66 -9.78 12.77
CA ILE A 243 0.33 -9.25 13.12
C ILE A 243 -0.57 -9.15 11.88
N TYR A 244 -0.04 -8.61 10.78
CA TYR A 244 -0.78 -8.55 9.51
C TYR A 244 -1.08 -9.94 8.96
N ARG A 245 -0.08 -10.82 8.91
CA ARG A 245 -0.21 -12.20 8.41
C ARG A 245 -1.31 -12.94 9.16
N ASP A 246 -1.29 -12.90 10.49
CA ASP A 246 -2.27 -13.60 11.31
C ASP A 246 -3.69 -13.08 11.05
N TRP A 247 -3.86 -11.76 10.84
CA TRP A 247 -5.14 -11.20 10.40
C TRP A 247 -5.52 -11.68 9.00
N ALA A 248 -4.61 -11.63 8.02
CA ALA A 248 -4.86 -12.01 6.64
C ALA A 248 -5.22 -13.49 6.50
N GLU A 249 -4.56 -14.37 7.27
CA GLU A 249 -4.86 -15.81 7.32
C GLU A 249 -6.32 -16.05 7.70
N ARG A 250 -6.82 -15.37 8.74
CA ARG A 250 -8.22 -15.46 9.16
C ARG A 250 -9.17 -14.79 8.19
N ALA A 251 -8.85 -13.57 7.74
CA ALA A 251 -9.73 -12.75 6.92
C ALA A 251 -9.92 -13.32 5.51
N TYR A 252 -8.89 -13.94 4.94
CA TYR A 252 -8.90 -14.49 3.58
C TYR A 252 -9.00 -16.02 3.56
N GLY A 253 -9.09 -16.68 4.73
CA GLY A 253 -9.12 -18.13 4.82
C GLY A 253 -7.89 -18.81 4.21
N LEU A 254 -6.71 -18.21 4.38
CA LEU A 254 -5.48 -18.71 3.78
C LEU A 254 -5.14 -20.08 4.36
N ARG A 255 -4.73 -21.01 3.48
CA ARG A 255 -4.31 -22.35 3.87
C ARG A 255 -2.81 -22.53 3.61
N PRO A 256 -2.05 -23.11 4.55
CA PRO A 256 -0.63 -23.36 4.33
C PRO A 256 -0.38 -24.19 3.07
N LEU A 257 0.49 -23.71 2.18
CA LEU A 257 0.82 -24.38 0.92
C LEU A 257 1.37 -25.80 1.16
N ARG A 258 2.04 -26.05 2.29
CA ARG A 258 2.56 -27.37 2.68
C ARG A 258 1.49 -28.47 2.65
N LEU A 259 0.22 -28.13 2.87
CA LEU A 259 -0.89 -29.09 2.85
C LEU A 259 -1.27 -29.52 1.42
N LYS A 260 -0.85 -28.77 0.39
CA LYS A 260 -1.14 -29.02 -1.02
C LYS A 260 0.11 -29.28 -1.87
N ARG A 261 1.31 -29.16 -1.31
CA ARG A 261 2.57 -29.23 -2.06
C ARG A 261 2.87 -30.70 -2.43
N PRO A 262 2.98 -31.04 -3.72
CA PRO A 262 3.48 -32.35 -4.13
C PRO A 262 4.89 -32.58 -3.58
N ARG A 263 5.21 -33.81 -3.17
CA ARG A 263 6.54 -34.14 -2.60
C ARG A 263 7.69 -33.71 -3.50
N TRP A 264 7.58 -33.94 -4.81
CA TRP A 264 8.61 -33.59 -5.79
C TRP A 264 8.94 -32.09 -5.83
N ALA A 265 7.96 -31.22 -5.51
CA ALA A 265 8.17 -29.78 -5.56
C ALA A 265 9.13 -29.30 -4.46
N ALA A 266 9.30 -30.07 -3.37
CA ALA A 266 10.27 -29.77 -2.32
C ALA A 266 11.73 -29.94 -2.77
N ASP A 267 11.95 -30.74 -3.81
CA ASP A 267 13.29 -31.09 -4.29
C ASP A 267 13.77 -30.17 -5.41
N ILE A 268 12.90 -29.32 -5.97
CA ILE A 268 13.26 -28.38 -7.05
C ILE A 268 14.20 -27.29 -6.52
N ARG A 269 15.34 -27.14 -7.20
CA ARG A 269 16.39 -26.14 -6.93
C ARG A 269 16.63 -25.18 -8.10
N LEU A 270 16.18 -25.56 -9.30
CA LEU A 270 16.38 -24.81 -10.53
C LEU A 270 15.11 -24.83 -11.38
N VAL A 271 14.78 -23.69 -11.99
CA VAL A 271 13.78 -23.60 -13.05
C VAL A 271 14.48 -23.18 -14.32
N VAL A 272 14.28 -23.92 -15.41
CA VAL A 272 14.83 -23.59 -16.73
C VAL A 272 13.70 -23.27 -17.69
N ILE A 273 13.75 -22.10 -18.31
CA ILE A 273 12.85 -21.70 -19.38
C ILE A 273 13.48 -22.17 -20.70
N MET A 274 12.78 -23.02 -21.47
CA MET A 274 13.34 -23.55 -22.71
C MET A 274 12.26 -23.83 -23.78
N PRO A 275 12.63 -23.85 -25.08
CA PRO A 275 11.72 -24.27 -26.15
C PRO A 275 11.50 -25.80 -26.14
N ILE A 276 10.59 -26.28 -27.00
CA ILE A 276 10.47 -27.71 -27.30
C ILE A 276 11.67 -28.13 -28.16
N ASP A 277 12.75 -28.53 -27.50
CA ASP A 277 13.97 -29.01 -28.16
C ASP A 277 14.56 -30.18 -27.37
N ARG A 278 14.49 -31.38 -27.96
CA ARG A 278 14.95 -32.63 -27.31
C ARG A 278 16.46 -32.75 -27.28
N GLU A 279 17.18 -32.09 -28.18
CA GLU A 279 18.65 -32.11 -28.17
C GLU A 279 19.17 -31.22 -27.03
N VAL A 280 18.67 -29.99 -26.95
CA VAL A 280 18.97 -29.07 -25.85
C VAL A 280 18.58 -29.67 -24.50
N LEU A 281 17.44 -30.36 -24.43
CA LEU A 281 17.02 -31.08 -23.21
C LEU A 281 18.03 -32.14 -22.76
N ARG A 282 18.54 -32.94 -23.71
CA ARG A 282 19.57 -33.96 -23.40
C ARG A 282 20.88 -33.32 -22.99
N MET A 283 21.31 -32.25 -23.65
CA MET A 283 22.50 -31.50 -23.24
C MET A 283 22.32 -30.95 -21.83
N LEU A 284 21.20 -30.30 -21.54
CA LEU A 284 20.87 -29.77 -20.21
C LEU A 284 20.97 -30.86 -19.13
N SER A 285 20.46 -32.06 -19.41
CA SER A 285 20.51 -33.19 -18.45
C SER A 285 21.93 -33.61 -18.03
N ARG A 286 22.95 -33.25 -18.80
CA ARG A 286 24.37 -33.52 -18.49
C ARG A 286 24.99 -32.44 -17.59
N HIS A 287 24.35 -31.27 -17.48
CA HIS A 287 24.86 -30.11 -16.76
C HIS A 287 24.10 -29.77 -15.48
N VAL A 288 22.88 -30.30 -15.31
CA VAL A 288 22.05 -30.09 -14.12
C VAL A 288 21.56 -31.43 -13.58
N ASN A 289 21.10 -31.48 -12.33
CA ASN A 289 20.39 -32.64 -11.80
C ASN A 289 18.92 -32.59 -12.25
N PRO A 290 18.48 -33.44 -13.21
CA PRO A 290 17.13 -33.34 -13.75
C PRO A 290 16.04 -33.47 -12.68
N ARG A 291 16.25 -34.32 -11.66
CA ARG A 291 15.29 -34.55 -10.58
C ARG A 291 15.04 -33.32 -9.70
N GLN A 292 15.94 -32.33 -9.75
CA GLN A 292 15.85 -31.08 -9.01
C GLN A 292 15.61 -29.87 -9.94
N THR A 293 15.28 -30.11 -11.21
CA THR A 293 15.04 -29.07 -12.22
C THR A 293 13.63 -29.16 -12.76
N LEU A 294 12.91 -28.03 -12.68
CA LEU A 294 11.59 -27.82 -13.30
C LEU A 294 11.78 -27.15 -14.67
N LEU A 295 11.13 -27.68 -15.70
CA LEU A 295 11.11 -27.07 -17.03
C LEU A 295 9.89 -26.16 -17.18
N TYR A 296 10.12 -24.90 -17.54
CA TYR A 296 9.07 -23.98 -17.96
C TYR A 296 9.12 -23.85 -19.49
N VAL A 297 8.10 -24.36 -20.17
CA VAL A 297 8.05 -24.44 -21.64
C VAL A 297 6.96 -23.51 -22.15
N PRO A 298 7.23 -22.21 -22.37
CA PRO A 298 6.20 -21.24 -22.74
C PRO A 298 5.60 -21.45 -24.15
N ASP A 299 6.37 -22.03 -25.07
CA ASP A 299 6.01 -22.17 -26.49
C ASP A 299 5.41 -23.54 -26.87
N TRP A 300 4.72 -24.19 -25.93
CA TRP A 300 4.21 -25.55 -26.12
C TRP A 300 2.98 -25.66 -27.05
N ARG A 301 2.33 -24.53 -27.33
CA ARG A 301 1.09 -24.42 -28.10
C ARG A 301 1.32 -24.18 -29.57
N ARG A 302 0.35 -24.54 -30.41
CA ARG A 302 0.35 -24.28 -31.85
C ARG A 302 0.63 -22.81 -32.19
N ASP A 303 -0.09 -21.90 -31.56
CA ASP A 303 -0.08 -20.48 -31.95
C ASP A 303 1.02 -19.65 -31.27
N GLY A 304 1.85 -20.30 -30.44
CA GLY A 304 3.00 -19.74 -29.75
C GLY A 304 2.70 -18.98 -28.45
N TYR A 305 3.73 -18.41 -27.81
CA TYR A 305 3.57 -17.66 -26.56
C TYR A 305 2.77 -16.36 -26.76
N ASP A 306 1.86 -16.08 -25.84
CA ASP A 306 1.00 -14.87 -25.81
C ASP A 306 0.15 -14.59 -27.06
N ARG A 307 -0.29 -15.66 -27.74
CA ARG A 307 -1.13 -15.58 -28.93
C ARG A 307 -2.38 -16.45 -28.81
N ASN A 308 -3.46 -16.01 -29.47
CA ASN A 308 -4.73 -16.73 -29.67
C ASN A 308 -5.33 -17.39 -28.41
N TYR A 309 -5.22 -16.77 -27.24
CA TYR A 309 -5.95 -17.23 -26.06
C TYR A 309 -7.48 -17.13 -26.29
N PRO A 310 -8.29 -18.10 -25.82
CA PRO A 310 -7.95 -19.23 -24.96
C PRO A 310 -7.70 -20.55 -25.70
N ASP A 311 -7.31 -20.56 -26.98
CA ASP A 311 -6.91 -21.82 -27.64
C ASP A 311 -5.55 -22.30 -27.08
N TYR A 312 -5.59 -23.46 -26.41
CA TYR A 312 -4.44 -24.12 -25.80
C TYR A 312 -4.07 -25.42 -26.53
N THR A 313 -4.38 -25.54 -27.82
CA THR A 313 -4.02 -26.73 -28.62
C THR A 313 -2.49 -26.92 -28.63
N ALA A 314 -2.03 -28.06 -28.12
CA ALA A 314 -0.60 -28.41 -28.08
C ALA A 314 -0.02 -28.60 -29.48
N ARG A 315 1.28 -28.33 -29.64
CA ARG A 315 2.01 -28.78 -30.82
C ARG A 315 2.18 -30.31 -30.80
N PRO A 316 2.20 -30.99 -31.96
CA PRO A 316 2.45 -32.44 -32.03
C PRO A 316 3.74 -32.88 -31.31
N GLU A 317 4.77 -32.03 -31.29
CA GLU A 317 6.08 -32.32 -30.71
C GLU A 317 6.10 -32.26 -29.17
N PHE A 318 5.11 -31.62 -28.56
CA PHE A 318 5.11 -31.39 -27.11
C PHE A 318 5.01 -32.70 -26.31
N GLY A 319 4.15 -33.63 -26.74
CA GLY A 319 4.00 -34.93 -26.08
C GLY A 319 5.31 -35.74 -26.03
N PRO A 320 5.97 -35.98 -27.18
CA PRO A 320 7.28 -36.63 -27.23
C PRO A 320 8.37 -35.92 -26.42
N PHE A 321 8.33 -34.58 -26.33
CA PHE A 321 9.26 -33.82 -25.51
C PHE A 321 9.04 -34.06 -24.01
N VAL A 322 7.79 -34.01 -23.52
CA VAL A 322 7.46 -34.26 -22.11
C VAL A 322 7.86 -35.68 -21.70
N GLN A 323 7.63 -36.67 -22.58
CA GLN A 323 8.06 -38.06 -22.32
C GLN A 323 9.58 -38.16 -22.13
N GLU A 324 10.36 -37.53 -23.00
CA GLU A 324 11.82 -37.52 -22.89
C GLU A 324 12.29 -36.78 -21.63
N ALA A 325 11.65 -35.66 -21.29
CA ALA A 325 11.95 -34.89 -20.08
C ALA A 325 11.76 -35.75 -18.82
N HIS A 326 10.64 -36.46 -18.73
CA HIS A 326 10.38 -37.39 -17.63
C HIS A 326 11.35 -38.57 -17.61
N ARG A 327 11.74 -39.12 -18.77
CA ARG A 327 12.73 -40.19 -18.87
C ARG A 327 14.09 -39.76 -18.31
N LEU A 328 14.49 -38.52 -18.57
CA LEU A 328 15.72 -37.92 -18.04
C LEU A 328 15.60 -37.51 -16.56
N GLY A 329 14.38 -37.43 -16.03
CA GLY A 329 14.09 -37.16 -14.62
C GLY A 329 13.66 -35.73 -14.31
N PHE A 330 13.44 -34.88 -15.32
CA PHE A 330 12.93 -33.52 -15.15
C PHE A 330 11.48 -33.50 -14.64
N ARG A 331 11.05 -32.32 -14.16
CA ARG A 331 9.67 -32.01 -13.77
C ARG A 331 9.04 -30.96 -14.65
#